data_AF-A0A7S1VQ28-F1
#
_entry.id   AF-A0A7S1VQ28-F1
#
_cell.length_a   1.000
_cell.length_b   1.000
_cell.length_c   1.000
_cell.angle_alpha   90.00
_cell.angle_beta   90.00
_cell.angle_gamma   90.00
#
_symmetry.space_group_name_H-M   'P 1'
#
loop_
_entity.id
_entity.type
_entity.pdbx_description
1 polymer ?
#
loop_
_entity_poly.entity_id
_entity_poly.type
_entity_poly.pdbx_seq_one_letter_code
_entity_poly.pdbx_strand_id
1 'polypeptide(L)'
;VLASIDAQVYKVQTNVRSLLVIAAHIGFRFRKDVLATLVLAEYRKVYQEEDSSALHERLELALNAAVDASLLLPLEDGLEFCFMHDRVQQCAYEMVPKS
;
A
#
# COMPACT_ATOMS: atom_id res chain seq x y z
N VAL A 1 -24.03 11.19 6.04
CA VAL A 1 -23.52 10.72 4.72
C VAL A 1 -22.13 11.28 4.45
N LEU A 2 -21.93 12.61 4.35
CA LEU A 2 -20.62 13.22 4.08
C LEU A 2 -19.50 12.82 5.08
N ALA A 3 -19.75 12.91 6.39
CA ALA A 3 -18.76 12.51 7.41
C ALA A 3 -18.35 11.01 7.34
N SER A 4 -19.22 10.14 6.79
CA SER A 4 -18.91 8.72 6.59
C SER A 4 -18.04 8.50 5.37
N ILE A 5 -18.18 9.34 4.35
CA ILE A 5 -17.35 9.32 3.14
C ILE A 5 -15.93 9.79 3.50
N ASP A 6 -15.81 10.90 4.24
CA ASP A 6 -14.51 11.44 4.68
C ASP A 6 -13.71 10.42 5.51
N ALA A 7 -14.40 9.69 6.40
CA ALA A 7 -13.78 8.62 7.18
C ALA A 7 -13.30 7.45 6.33
N GLN A 8 -14.02 7.09 5.26
CA GLN A 8 -13.60 6.05 4.32
C GLN A 8 -12.40 6.50 3.48
N VAL A 9 -12.43 7.74 2.96
CA VAL A 9 -11.32 8.33 2.20
C VAL A 9 -10.05 8.36 3.04
N TYR A 10 -10.14 8.82 4.29
CA TYR A 10 -9.01 8.85 5.21
C TYR A 10 -8.40 7.45 5.47
N LYS A 11 -9.25 6.43 5.62
CA LYS A 11 -8.80 5.04 5.77
C LYS A 11 -8.04 4.56 4.54
N VAL A 12 -8.57 4.79 3.33
CA VAL A 12 -7.89 4.41 2.08
C VAL A 12 -6.53 5.10 1.97
N GLN A 13 -6.45 6.40 2.24
CA GLN A 13 -5.19 7.15 2.22
C GLN A 13 -4.16 6.59 3.22
N THR A 14 -4.61 6.21 4.41
CA THR A 14 -3.74 5.60 5.43
C THR A 14 -3.20 4.24 4.97
N ASN A 15 -4.07 3.41 4.38
CA ASN A 15 -3.69 2.11 3.83
C ASN A 15 -2.67 2.24 2.69
N VAL A 16 -2.90 3.19 1.76
CA VAL A 16 -1.97 3.52 0.66
C VAL A 16 -0.63 3.99 1.21
N ARG A 17 -0.63 4.88 2.21
CA ARG A 17 0.60 5.35 2.85
C ARG A 17 1.42 4.19 3.43
N SER A 18 0.80 3.32 4.23
CA SER A 18 1.51 2.15 4.81
C SER A 18 2.07 1.24 3.73
N LEU A 19 1.30 1.01 2.66
CA LEU A 19 1.73 0.20 1.52
C LEU A 19 2.95 0.81 0.80
N LEU A 20 2.95 2.12 0.54
CA LEU A 20 4.07 2.81 -0.12
C LEU A 20 5.33 2.82 0.75
N VAL A 21 5.20 3.00 2.06
CA VAL A 21 6.33 2.92 2.99
C VAL A 21 6.97 1.53 2.91
N ILE A 22 6.18 0.46 2.98
CA ILE A 22 6.70 -0.91 2.90
C ILE A 22 7.36 -1.15 1.54
N ALA A 23 6.69 -0.79 0.45
CA ALA A 23 7.22 -0.92 -0.91
C ALA A 23 8.56 -0.18 -1.08
N ALA A 24 8.69 1.03 -0.52
CA ALA A 24 9.92 1.81 -0.60
C ALA A 24 11.11 1.12 0.08
N HIS A 25 10.88 0.34 1.13
CA HIS A 25 11.93 -0.46 1.79
C HIS A 25 12.35 -1.69 0.98
N ILE A 26 11.49 -2.19 0.08
CA ILE A 26 11.86 -3.30 -0.82
C ILE A 26 12.75 -2.78 -1.95
N GLY A 27 12.41 -1.62 -2.52
CA GLY A 27 13.17 -0.98 -3.60
C GLY A 27 12.30 -0.39 -4.69
N PHE A 28 12.92 0.02 -5.80
CA PHE A 28 12.23 0.61 -6.96
C PHE A 28 11.50 -0.42 -7.83
N ARG A 29 11.89 -1.71 -7.75
CA ARG A 29 11.26 -2.83 -8.48
C ARG A 29 11.13 -4.02 -7.54
N PHE A 30 9.93 -4.56 -7.41
CA PHE A 30 9.64 -5.65 -6.47
C PHE A 30 8.49 -6.52 -6.96
N ARG A 31 8.36 -7.72 -6.39
CA ARG A 31 7.19 -8.57 -6.67
C ARG A 31 5.97 -8.12 -5.86
N LYS A 32 4.81 -8.16 -6.49
CA LYS A 32 3.50 -7.83 -5.91
C LYS A 32 3.17 -8.75 -4.73
N ASP A 33 3.50 -10.03 -4.81
CA ASP A 33 3.22 -11.00 -3.76
C ASP A 33 4.10 -10.81 -2.51
N VAL A 34 5.36 -10.42 -2.70
CA VAL A 34 6.28 -10.03 -1.61
C VAL A 34 5.73 -8.79 -0.90
N LEU A 35 5.35 -7.76 -1.68
CA LEU A 35 4.71 -6.57 -1.11
C LEU A 35 3.43 -6.94 -0.35
N ALA A 36 2.53 -7.72 -0.97
CA ALA A 36 1.28 -8.17 -0.37
C ALA A 36 1.51 -8.89 0.97
N THR A 37 2.47 -9.81 1.01
CA THR A 37 2.84 -10.56 2.22
C THR A 37 3.27 -9.64 3.35
N LEU A 38 4.15 -8.67 3.05
CA LEU A 38 4.65 -7.72 4.06
C LEU A 38 3.56 -6.76 4.55
N VAL A 39 2.72 -6.25 3.64
CA VAL A 39 1.60 -5.37 4.00
C VAL A 39 0.58 -6.10 4.85
N LEU A 40 0.21 -7.33 4.50
CA LEU A 40 -0.72 -8.14 5.30
C LEU A 40 -0.15 -8.46 6.68
N ALA A 41 1.15 -8.70 6.79
CA ALA A 41 1.81 -8.89 8.08
C ALA A 41 1.70 -7.64 8.96
N GLU A 42 1.88 -6.44 8.39
CA GLU A 42 1.69 -5.18 9.13
C GLU A 42 0.22 -4.91 9.46
N TYR A 43 -0.70 -5.16 8.53
CA TYR A 43 -2.13 -4.98 8.78
C TYR A 43 -2.61 -5.89 9.91
N ARG A 44 -2.16 -7.15 10.00
CA ARG A 44 -2.51 -8.03 11.13
C ARG A 44 -2.06 -7.49 12.49
N LYS A 45 -0.95 -6.74 12.55
CA LYS A 45 -0.49 -6.12 13.80
C LYS A 45 -1.39 -4.97 14.24
N VAL A 46 -1.87 -4.19 13.27
CA VAL A 46 -2.71 -2.99 13.49
C VAL A 46 -4.17 -3.35 13.69
N TYR A 47 -4.68 -4.33 12.95
CA TYR A 47 -6.09 -4.74 12.89
C TYR A 47 -6.25 -6.17 13.43
N GLN A 48 -5.85 -6.38 14.68
CA GLN A 48 -5.75 -7.72 15.31
C GLN A 48 -7.07 -8.52 15.34
N GLU A 49 -8.21 -7.85 15.19
CA GLU A 49 -9.55 -8.44 15.24
C GLU A 49 -10.21 -8.57 13.85
N GLU A 50 -9.59 -8.05 12.78
CA GLU A 50 -10.13 -8.18 11.42
C GLU A 50 -9.87 -9.59 10.86
N ASP A 51 -10.85 -10.14 10.15
CA ASP A 51 -10.69 -11.42 9.47
C ASP A 51 -9.72 -11.32 8.28
N SER A 52 -9.21 -12.48 7.83
CA SER A 52 -8.23 -12.49 6.75
C SER A 52 -8.81 -11.93 5.44
N SER A 53 -10.09 -12.08 5.15
CA SER A 53 -10.73 -11.57 3.94
C SER A 53 -10.74 -10.05 3.90
N ALA A 54 -11.12 -9.39 5.00
CA ALA A 54 -11.17 -7.94 5.14
C ALA A 54 -9.77 -7.33 4.97
N LEU A 55 -8.74 -7.99 5.50
CA LEU A 55 -7.35 -7.56 5.30
C LEU A 55 -6.90 -7.63 3.83
N HIS A 56 -7.37 -8.63 3.08
CA HIS A 56 -7.08 -8.74 1.65
C HIS A 56 -7.84 -7.70 0.85
N GLU A 57 -9.14 -7.51 1.10
CA GLU A 57 -9.93 -6.46 0.45
C GLU A 57 -9.31 -5.08 0.69
N ARG A 58 -8.86 -4.81 1.92
CA ARG A 58 -8.14 -3.59 2.29
C ARG A 58 -6.84 -3.40 1.49
N LEU A 59 -6.06 -4.46 1.33
CA LEU A 59 -4.85 -4.46 0.51
C LEU A 59 -5.17 -4.19 -0.96
N GLU A 60 -6.19 -4.84 -1.52
CA GLU A 60 -6.61 -4.65 -2.91
C GLU A 60 -7.04 -3.20 -3.18
N LEU A 61 -7.85 -2.62 -2.29
CA LEU A 61 -8.26 -1.22 -2.39
C LEU A 61 -7.05 -0.27 -2.34
N ALA A 62 -6.06 -0.55 -1.48
CA ALA A 62 -4.85 0.26 -1.39
C ALA A 62 -3.95 0.13 -2.63
N LEU A 63 -3.81 -1.08 -3.17
CA LEU A 63 -3.06 -1.33 -4.41
C LEU A 63 -3.69 -0.61 -5.59
N ASN A 64 -5.01 -0.75 -5.77
CA ASN A 64 -5.74 -0.09 -6.86
C ASN A 64 -5.61 1.43 -6.76
N ALA A 65 -5.82 2.00 -5.56
CA ALA A 65 -5.65 3.44 -5.36
C ALA A 65 -4.22 3.94 -5.64
N ALA A 66 -3.19 3.14 -5.30
CA ALA A 66 -1.80 3.47 -5.59
C ALA A 66 -1.50 3.41 -7.10
N VAL A 67 -2.09 2.47 -7.82
CA VAL A 67 -1.95 2.34 -9.29
C VAL A 67 -2.70 3.45 -10.01
N ASP A 68 -3.94 3.74 -9.62
CA ASP A 68 -4.76 4.81 -10.18
C ASP A 68 -4.08 6.18 -10.02
N ALA A 69 -3.39 6.37 -8.90
CA ALA A 69 -2.61 7.58 -8.62
C ALA A 69 -1.19 7.57 -9.25
N SER A 70 -0.83 6.55 -10.04
CA SER A 70 0.50 6.39 -10.64
C SER A 70 1.66 6.39 -9.63
N LEU A 71 1.38 5.99 -8.39
CA LEU A 71 2.38 5.84 -7.33
C LEU A 71 3.09 4.48 -7.43
N LEU A 72 2.36 3.47 -7.90
CA LEU A 72 2.88 2.18 -8.32
C LEU A 72 2.52 1.93 -9.77
N LEU A 73 3.49 1.46 -10.55
CA LEU A 73 3.29 1.07 -11.94
C LEU A 73 3.32 -0.46 -12.03
N PRO A 74 2.24 -1.11 -12.49
CA PRO A 74 2.31 -2.52 -12.84
C PRO A 74 3.26 -2.69 -14.03
N LEU A 75 4.19 -3.64 -13.95
CA LEU A 75 4.95 -4.07 -15.12
C LEU A 75 4.04 -5.05 -15.87
N GLU A 76 3.68 -4.72 -17.12
CA GLU A 76 2.92 -5.48 -18.14
C GLU A 76 2.09 -6.72 -17.71
N ASP A 77 0.86 -6.82 -18.22
CA ASP A 77 -0.08 -7.92 -17.96
C ASP A 77 0.60 -9.31 -17.96
N GLY A 78 0.72 -9.90 -16.75
CA GLY A 78 1.31 -11.21 -16.51
C GLY A 78 2.60 -11.21 -15.71
N LEU A 79 3.28 -10.06 -15.53
CA LEU A 79 4.44 -9.97 -14.66
C LEU A 79 3.99 -9.64 -13.22
N GLU A 80 4.38 -10.50 -12.27
CA GLU A 80 4.14 -10.33 -10.84
C GLU A 80 4.92 -9.15 -10.22
N PHE A 81 5.39 -8.19 -11.01
CA PHE A 81 6.28 -7.13 -10.56
C PHE A 81 5.61 -5.76 -10.62
N CYS A 82 5.92 -4.94 -9.62
CA CYS A 82 5.55 -3.54 -9.54
C CYS A 82 6.80 -2.67 -9.56
N PHE A 83 6.65 -1.46 -10.07
CA PHE A 83 7.67 -0.42 -10.09
C PHE A 83 7.19 0.79 -9.27
N MET A 84 8.11 1.39 -8.52
CA MET A 84 7.90 2.65 -7.80
C MET A 84 8.94 3.64 -8.27
N HIS A 85 8.49 4.81 -8.73
CA HIS A 85 9.40 5.89 -9.14
C HIS A 85 10.25 6.39 -7.96
N ASP A 86 11.52 6.74 -8.22
CA ASP A 86 12.48 7.23 -7.22
C ASP A 86 11.94 8.37 -6.35
N ARG A 87 11.19 9.32 -6.94
CA ARG A 87 10.57 10.42 -6.18
C ARG A 87 9.48 9.93 -5.23
N VAL A 88 8.67 8.97 -5.66
CA VAL A 88 7.64 8.35 -4.82
C VAL A 88 8.31 7.57 -3.69
N GLN A 89 9.38 6.83 -4.01
CA GLN A 89 10.18 6.09 -3.04
C GLN A 89 10.81 7.02 -1.99
N GLN A 90 11.42 8.13 -2.42
CA GLN A 90 12.01 9.12 -1.52
C GLN A 90 10.95 9.73 -0.60
N CYS A 91 9.81 10.16 -1.17
CA CYS A 91 8.71 10.69 -0.37
C CYS A 91 8.20 9.66 0.65
N ALA A 92 8.07 8.39 0.27
CA ALA A 92 7.65 7.32 1.17
C ALA A 92 8.66 7.06 2.30
N TYR A 93 9.98 7.14 2.04
CA TYR A 93 11.01 7.06 3.08
C TYR A 93 10.91 8.22 4.08
N GLU A 94 10.67 9.44 3.60
CA GLU A 94 10.53 10.63 4.45
C GLU A 94 9.27 10.60 5.33
N MET A 95 8.28 9.76 5.01
CA MET A 95 7.08 9.57 5.82
C MET A 95 7.30 8.72 7.08
N VAL A 96 8.44 8.03 7.19
CA VAL A 96 8.81 7.27 8.37
C VAL A 96 9.40 8.24 9.40
N PRO A 97 8.88 8.28 10.65
CA PRO A 97 9.44 9.15 11.68
C PRO A 97 10.94 8.86 11.86
N LYS A 98 11.78 9.90 11.74
CA LYS A 98 13.20 9.79 12.09
C LYS A 98 13.28 9.72 13.62
N SER A 99 13.81 8.63 14.13
CA SER A 99 14.11 8.36 15.54
C SER A 99 14.95 9.46 16.18
#